data_AF-A0A7C6YHJ4-F1
#
_entry.id   AF-A0A7C6YHJ4-F1
#
_cell.length_a   1.000
_cell.length_b   1.000
_cell.length_c   1.000
_cell.angle_alpha   90.00
_cell.angle_beta   90.00
_cell.angle_gamma   90.00
#
_symmetry.space_group_name_H-M   'P 1'
#
loop_
_entity.id
_entity.type
_entity.pdbx_description
1 polymer ?
#
loop_
_entity_poly.entity_id
_entity_poly.type
_entity_poly.pdbx_seq_one_letter_code
_entity_poly.pdbx_strand_id
1 'polypeptide(L)'
;MKYLIATDSFKGSLTSMEAAACMQEGIRRIFPDADIRTMPAADGGEGTVASVLAGMPGRAVTETVLDPLGRPVEATYAILDTGEAVIEMAQASGLLLVDAAERDVLSASTYGTGQLIRKALDMGCHTICIGIGGSATNDAGAGMAQALGARLLDEDGNELP
;
A
#
# COMPACT_ATOMS: atom_id res chain seq x y z
N MET A 1 -34.50 6.50 -0.28
CA MET A 1 -33.76 5.67 0.71
C MET A 1 -32.27 5.93 0.48
N LYS A 2 -31.46 6.00 1.55
CA LYS A 2 -30.02 6.24 1.44
C LYS A 2 -29.26 4.92 1.56
N TYR A 3 -28.28 4.71 0.70
CA TYR A 3 -27.42 3.53 0.69
C TYR A 3 -25.97 3.95 0.86
N LEU A 4 -25.26 3.30 1.77
CA LEU A 4 -23.81 3.38 1.87
C LEU A 4 -23.22 2.05 1.39
N ILE A 5 -22.38 2.10 0.36
CA ILE A 5 -21.64 0.96 -0.14
C ILE A 5 -20.22 1.07 0.41
N ALA A 6 -19.95 0.29 1.45
CA ALA A 6 -18.62 0.14 2.04
C ALA A 6 -18.12 -1.27 1.78
N THR A 7 -17.26 -1.44 0.79
CA THR A 7 -16.75 -2.75 0.34
C THR A 7 -15.24 -2.74 0.28
N ASP A 8 -14.67 -3.91 0.58
CA ASP A 8 -13.27 -4.22 0.31
C ASP A 8 -13.13 -4.82 -1.10
N SER A 9 -11.88 -5.01 -1.51
CA SER A 9 -11.47 -5.62 -2.75
C SER A 9 -11.73 -7.13 -2.76
N PHE A 10 -11.87 -7.66 -3.97
CA PHE A 10 -11.92 -9.09 -4.23
C PHE A 10 -10.54 -9.47 -4.76
N LYS A 11 -9.64 -9.89 -3.86
CA LYS A 11 -8.21 -10.14 -4.15
C LYS A 11 -8.02 -10.94 -5.45
N GLY A 12 -7.22 -10.40 -6.36
CA GLY A 12 -6.94 -10.99 -7.68
C GLY A 12 -8.09 -10.89 -8.69
N SER A 13 -9.13 -10.09 -8.40
CA SER A 13 -10.30 -9.92 -9.27
C SER A 13 -10.72 -8.46 -9.40
N LEU A 14 -11.43 -7.89 -8.42
CA LEU A 14 -11.96 -6.52 -8.48
C LEU A 14 -11.34 -5.68 -7.37
N THR A 15 -10.98 -4.45 -7.68
CA THR A 15 -10.67 -3.42 -6.68
C THR A 15 -11.91 -3.07 -5.85
N SER A 16 -11.73 -2.48 -4.66
CA SER A 16 -12.83 -1.99 -3.82
C SER A 16 -13.73 -1.00 -4.59
N MET A 17 -13.13 -0.18 -5.46
CA MET A 17 -13.85 0.77 -6.32
C MET A 17 -14.71 0.08 -7.37
N GLU A 18 -14.18 -0.93 -8.07
CA GLU A 18 -14.93 -1.68 -9.08
C GLU A 18 -16.07 -2.47 -8.46
N ALA A 19 -15.81 -3.14 -7.32
CA ALA A 19 -16.85 -3.84 -6.57
C ALA A 19 -17.97 -2.86 -6.15
N ALA A 20 -17.62 -1.67 -5.66
CA ALA A 20 -18.59 -0.65 -5.29
C ALA A 20 -19.41 -0.15 -6.50
N ALA A 21 -18.78 -0.01 -7.67
CA ALA A 21 -19.46 0.39 -8.90
C ALA A 21 -20.49 -0.65 -9.36
N CYS A 22 -20.13 -1.94 -9.33
CA CYS A 22 -21.06 -3.03 -9.65
C CYS A 22 -22.27 -3.05 -8.69
N MET A 23 -22.04 -2.88 -7.39
CA MET A 23 -23.11 -2.81 -6.39
C MET A 23 -24.02 -1.60 -6.62
N GLN A 24 -23.45 -0.43 -6.94
CA GLN A 24 -24.20 0.78 -7.25
C GLN A 24 -25.10 0.59 -8.47
N GLU A 25 -24.59 -0.04 -9.52
CA GLU A 25 -25.37 -0.35 -10.72
C GLU A 25 -26.56 -1.26 -10.37
N GLY A 26 -26.31 -2.32 -9.59
CA GLY A 26 -27.35 -3.23 -9.13
C GLY A 26 -28.47 -2.54 -8.35
N ILE A 27 -28.11 -1.63 -7.42
CA ILE A 27 -29.09 -0.87 -6.64
C ILE A 27 -29.92 0.04 -7.55
N ARG A 28 -29.29 0.76 -8.49
CA ARG A 28 -29.99 1.68 -9.39
C ARG A 28 -30.96 1.00 -10.34
N ARG A 29 -30.74 -0.28 -10.69
CA ARG A 29 -31.68 -1.05 -11.51
C ARG A 29 -33.05 -1.24 -10.82
N ILE A 30 -33.09 -1.26 -9.49
CA ILE A 30 -34.33 -1.45 -8.70
C ILE A 30 -34.81 -0.11 -8.11
N PHE A 31 -33.88 0.74 -7.69
CA PHE A 31 -34.15 2.05 -7.08
C PHE A 31 -33.44 3.16 -7.86
N PRO A 32 -34.00 3.65 -8.98
CA PRO A 32 -33.35 4.63 -9.85
C PRO A 32 -32.96 5.94 -9.14
N ASP A 33 -33.79 6.39 -8.19
CA ASP A 33 -33.62 7.63 -7.44
C ASP A 33 -32.92 7.43 -6.08
N ALA A 34 -32.23 6.31 -5.88
CA ALA A 34 -31.49 6.04 -4.65
C ALA A 34 -30.35 7.06 -4.45
N ASP A 35 -30.26 7.63 -3.25
CA ASP A 35 -29.10 8.39 -2.80
C ASP A 35 -28.03 7.39 -2.35
N ILE A 36 -27.03 7.17 -3.20
CA ILE A 36 -25.97 6.18 -3.01
C ILE A 36 -24.65 6.91 -2.74
N ARG A 37 -23.98 6.52 -1.66
CA ARG A 37 -22.61 6.93 -1.35
C ARG A 37 -21.72 5.70 -1.37
N THR A 38 -20.59 5.80 -2.05
CA THR A 38 -19.54 4.77 -2.03
C THR A 38 -18.43 5.21 -1.08
N MET A 39 -17.95 4.27 -0.28
CA MET A 39 -16.82 4.44 0.62
C MET A 39 -15.95 3.19 0.50
N PRO A 40 -15.01 3.17 -0.46
CA PRO A 40 -14.08 2.05 -0.60
C PRO A 40 -13.36 1.85 0.73
N ALA A 41 -13.27 0.60 1.15
CA ALA A 41 -12.52 0.21 2.33
C ALA A 41 -11.31 -0.61 1.91
N ALA A 42 -10.30 -0.60 2.76
CA ALA A 42 -9.13 -1.45 2.67
C ALA A 42 -8.66 -1.80 4.08
N ASP A 43 -8.04 -2.97 4.23
CA ASP A 43 -7.54 -3.51 5.50
C ASP A 43 -6.07 -3.16 5.77
N GLY A 44 -5.50 -2.21 5.02
CA GLY A 44 -4.07 -1.91 4.98
C GLY A 44 -3.30 -2.71 3.93
N GLY A 45 -3.98 -3.50 3.11
CA GLY A 45 -3.43 -4.08 1.88
C GLY A 45 -3.54 -3.14 0.67
N GLU A 46 -3.51 -3.77 -0.50
CA GLU A 46 -3.66 -3.11 -1.80
C GLU A 46 -4.94 -2.24 -1.86
N GLY A 47 -4.79 -0.99 -2.33
CA GLY A 47 -5.92 -0.08 -2.56
C GLY A 47 -6.32 0.79 -1.35
N THR A 48 -5.55 0.74 -0.26
CA THR A 48 -5.68 1.62 0.91
C THR A 48 -5.48 3.09 0.55
N VAL A 49 -4.44 3.46 -0.18
CA VAL A 49 -4.11 4.81 -0.67
C VAL A 49 -5.26 5.37 -1.49
N ALA A 50 -5.77 4.59 -2.45
CA ALA A 50 -6.90 5.00 -3.28
C ALA A 50 -8.17 5.20 -2.45
N SER A 51 -8.43 4.30 -1.49
CA SER A 51 -9.59 4.38 -0.58
C SER A 51 -9.52 5.61 0.32
N VAL A 52 -8.34 5.92 0.87
CA VAL A 52 -8.10 7.10 1.70
C VAL A 52 -8.27 8.38 0.89
N LEU A 53 -7.65 8.48 -0.29
CA LEU A 53 -7.75 9.68 -1.14
C LEU A 53 -9.18 9.90 -1.71
N ALA A 54 -10.00 8.85 -1.77
CA ALA A 54 -11.41 8.97 -2.13
C ALA A 54 -12.26 9.62 -1.01
N GLY A 55 -11.83 9.48 0.25
CA GLY A 55 -12.57 9.97 1.43
C GLY A 55 -11.97 11.20 2.11
N MET A 56 -10.69 11.48 1.89
CA MET A 56 -9.92 12.51 2.60
C MET A 56 -9.13 13.39 1.62
N PRO A 57 -9.05 14.71 1.87
CA PRO A 57 -8.27 15.60 1.03
C PRO A 57 -6.76 15.33 1.21
N GLY A 58 -6.07 15.28 0.08
CA GLY A 58 -4.65 14.97 0.01
C GLY A 58 -4.21 14.76 -1.43
N ARG A 59 -2.99 14.26 -1.60
CA ARG A 59 -2.40 13.97 -2.91
C ARG A 59 -1.68 12.64 -2.93
N ALA A 60 -1.71 11.97 -4.08
CA ALA A 60 -0.83 10.85 -4.37
C ALA A 60 0.60 11.35 -4.66
N VAL A 61 1.58 10.57 -4.25
CA VAL A 61 3.00 10.77 -4.48
C VAL A 61 3.58 9.47 -4.98
N THR A 62 4.27 9.51 -6.12
CA THR A 62 4.92 8.35 -6.72
C THR A 62 6.43 8.54 -6.66
N GLU A 63 7.15 7.53 -6.16
CA GLU A 63 8.60 7.52 -6.06
C GLU A 63 9.15 6.19 -6.57
N THR A 64 10.33 6.22 -7.18
CA THR A 64 11.07 5.00 -7.51
C THR A 64 11.74 4.46 -6.25
N VAL A 65 11.44 3.21 -5.89
CA VAL A 65 12.03 2.46 -4.76
C VAL A 65 12.44 1.07 -5.22
N LEU A 66 13.00 0.26 -4.33
CA LEU A 66 13.35 -1.13 -4.61
C LEU A 66 12.16 -2.07 -4.34
N ASP A 67 11.92 -2.99 -5.26
CA ASP A 67 10.96 -4.07 -5.10
C ASP A 67 11.51 -5.17 -4.15
N PRO A 68 10.75 -6.24 -3.85
CA PRO A 68 11.23 -7.32 -3.00
C PRO A 68 12.55 -7.96 -3.45
N LEU A 69 12.84 -7.97 -4.75
CA LEU A 69 14.03 -8.59 -5.33
C LEU A 69 15.16 -7.58 -5.61
N GLY A 70 15.04 -6.34 -5.10
CA GLY A 70 16.05 -5.29 -5.25
C GLY A 70 16.03 -4.59 -6.62
N ARG A 71 14.95 -4.73 -7.40
CA ARG A 71 14.78 -4.09 -8.71
C ARG A 71 14.04 -2.75 -8.54
N PRO A 72 14.28 -1.73 -9.39
CA PRO A 72 13.51 -0.49 -9.30
C PRO A 72 12.02 -0.69 -9.61
N VAL A 73 11.14 -0.11 -8.81
CA VAL A 73 9.68 -0.07 -9.00
C VAL A 73 9.12 1.30 -8.66
N GLU A 74 8.09 1.73 -9.39
CA GLU A 74 7.31 2.92 -9.04
C GLU A 74 6.29 2.56 -7.96
N ALA A 75 6.41 3.19 -6.79
CA ALA A 75 5.51 2.96 -5.67
C ALA A 75 4.76 4.25 -5.33
N THR A 76 3.44 4.14 -5.14
CA THR A 76 2.58 5.30 -4.85
C THR A 76 2.07 5.27 -3.40
N TYR A 77 2.15 6.42 -2.71
CA TYR A 77 1.60 6.62 -1.38
C TYR A 77 0.81 7.95 -1.32
N ALA A 78 0.05 8.18 -0.25
CA ALA A 78 -0.69 9.43 -0.07
C ALA A 78 -0.01 10.34 0.96
N ILE A 79 -0.11 11.64 0.74
CA ILE A 79 0.11 12.67 1.76
C ILE A 79 -1.20 13.44 1.90
N LEU A 80 -1.79 13.38 3.08
CA LEU A 80 -3.01 14.10 3.43
C LEU A 80 -2.71 15.57 3.69
N ASP A 81 -3.71 16.43 3.50
CA ASP A 81 -3.58 17.87 3.79
C ASP A 81 -3.32 18.14 5.29
N THR A 82 -3.58 17.15 6.15
CA THR A 82 -3.23 17.15 7.58
C THR A 82 -1.73 16.97 7.84
N GLY A 83 -0.93 16.60 6.83
CA GLY A 83 0.49 16.27 6.95
C GLY A 83 0.80 14.80 7.31
N GLU A 84 -0.23 13.95 7.35
CA GLU A 84 -0.08 12.50 7.54
C GLU A 84 0.23 11.80 6.22
N ALA A 85 1.21 10.90 6.21
CA ALA A 85 1.46 10.01 5.09
C ALA A 85 0.75 8.68 5.28
N VAL A 86 0.12 8.16 4.22
CA VAL A 86 -0.47 6.82 4.19
C VAL A 86 0.28 5.98 3.16
N ILE A 87 0.99 4.96 3.62
CA ILE A 87 1.85 4.10 2.82
C ILE A 87 1.26 2.69 2.79
N GLU A 88 1.22 2.09 1.61
CA GLU A 88 1.01 0.64 1.44
C GLU A 88 2.36 -0.03 1.23
N MET A 89 2.77 -0.95 2.10
CA MET A 89 4.01 -1.69 1.87
C MET A 89 3.94 -2.48 0.56
N ALA A 90 2.75 -2.93 0.14
CA ALA A 90 2.58 -3.75 -1.05
C ALA A 90 3.04 -3.04 -2.33
N GLN A 91 3.08 -1.70 -2.34
CA GLN A 91 3.56 -0.90 -3.46
C GLN A 91 5.08 -1.01 -3.67
N ALA A 92 5.84 -1.34 -2.61
CA ALA A 92 7.30 -1.49 -2.68
C ALA A 92 7.78 -2.91 -2.34
N SER A 93 7.02 -3.65 -1.54
CA SER A 93 7.41 -4.94 -0.97
C SER A 93 6.30 -5.99 -1.12
N GLY A 94 5.40 -5.81 -2.09
CA GLY A 94 4.20 -6.62 -2.27
C GLY A 94 4.35 -7.88 -3.12
N LEU A 95 3.51 -8.87 -2.85
CA LEU A 95 3.47 -10.17 -3.52
C LEU A 95 3.14 -10.09 -5.02
N LEU A 96 2.40 -9.06 -5.43
CA LEU A 96 2.01 -8.85 -6.83
C LEU A 96 3.11 -8.19 -7.68
N LEU A 97 4.19 -7.70 -7.05
CA LEU A 97 5.37 -7.18 -7.76
C LEU A 97 6.30 -8.29 -8.26
N VAL A 98 6.08 -9.52 -7.80
CA VAL A 98 6.95 -10.66 -8.08
C VAL A 98 6.15 -11.75 -8.78
N ASP A 99 6.58 -12.08 -10.00
CA ASP A 99 5.99 -13.17 -10.78
C ASP A 99 6.09 -14.48 -10.01
N ALA A 100 5.09 -15.35 -10.16
CA ALA A 100 5.01 -16.60 -9.41
C ALA A 100 6.26 -17.49 -9.55
N ALA A 101 6.95 -17.42 -10.69
CA ALA A 101 8.18 -18.16 -10.97
C ALA A 101 9.43 -17.56 -10.32
N GLU A 102 9.38 -16.28 -9.94
CA GLU A 102 10.51 -15.54 -9.34
C GLU A 102 10.40 -15.44 -7.81
N ARG A 103 9.32 -15.96 -7.21
CA ARG A 103 9.08 -15.86 -5.77
C ARG A 103 10.13 -16.62 -4.98
N ASP A 104 10.99 -15.87 -4.32
CA ASP A 104 11.97 -16.37 -3.36
C ASP A 104 11.84 -15.58 -2.04
N VAL A 105 11.23 -16.22 -1.05
CA VAL A 105 10.96 -15.61 0.25
C VAL A 105 12.23 -15.36 1.07
N LEU A 106 13.34 -16.05 0.76
CA LEU A 106 14.59 -15.93 1.50
C LEU A 106 15.40 -14.70 1.07
N SER A 107 15.29 -14.30 -0.20
CA SER A 107 15.93 -13.09 -0.73
C SER A 107 15.03 -11.85 -0.73
N ALA A 108 13.71 -12.03 -0.61
CA ALA A 108 12.76 -10.94 -0.62
C ALA A 108 12.95 -9.96 0.56
N SER A 109 13.18 -8.68 0.25
CA SER A 109 13.51 -7.62 1.21
C SER A 109 12.43 -6.53 1.33
N THR A 110 12.29 -5.97 2.54
CA THR A 110 11.42 -4.81 2.83
C THR A 110 12.10 -3.46 2.60
N TYR A 111 13.29 -3.43 2.01
CA TYR A 111 14.09 -2.21 1.84
C TYR A 111 13.31 -1.06 1.17
N GLY A 112 12.56 -1.34 0.10
CA GLY A 112 11.73 -0.34 -0.57
C GLY A 112 10.66 0.29 0.31
N THR A 113 10.08 -0.46 1.25
CA THR A 113 9.14 0.09 2.22
C THR A 113 9.84 1.13 3.12
N GLY A 114 11.06 0.84 3.56
CA GLY A 114 11.88 1.80 4.30
C GLY A 114 12.24 3.05 3.48
N GLN A 115 12.47 2.89 2.17
CA GLN A 115 12.65 4.03 1.26
C GLN A 115 11.39 4.90 1.18
N LEU A 116 10.19 4.32 1.07
CA LEU A 116 8.94 5.10 1.11
C LEU A 116 8.77 5.88 2.42
N ILE A 117 9.05 5.23 3.56
CA ILE A 117 9.01 5.90 4.86
C ILE A 117 10.01 7.07 4.90
N ARG A 118 11.24 6.86 4.41
CA ARG A 118 12.25 7.93 4.31
C ARG A 118 11.74 9.10 3.46
N LYS A 119 11.17 8.83 2.29
CA LYS A 119 10.62 9.86 1.40
C LYS A 119 9.50 10.65 2.07
N ALA A 120 8.59 9.99 2.77
CA ALA A 120 7.53 10.67 3.52
C ALA A 120 8.11 11.57 4.63
N LEU A 121 9.12 11.10 5.36
CA LEU A 121 9.84 11.88 6.37
C LEU A 121 10.56 13.09 5.76
N ASP A 122 11.22 12.92 4.61
CA ASP A 122 11.91 14.00 3.89
C ASP A 122 10.94 15.08 3.39
N MET A 123 9.68 14.71 3.14
CA MET A 123 8.59 15.65 2.83
C MET A 123 7.96 16.30 4.06
N GLY A 124 8.49 16.04 5.26
CA GLY A 124 8.04 16.66 6.52
C GLY A 124 6.85 15.96 7.18
N CYS A 125 6.50 14.73 6.78
CA CYS A 125 5.43 13.99 7.43
C CYS A 125 5.89 13.51 8.82
N HIS A 126 5.11 13.81 9.86
CA HIS A 126 5.41 13.39 11.24
C HIS A 126 4.47 12.30 11.76
N THR A 127 3.41 12.00 11.02
CA THR A 127 2.50 10.88 11.27
C THR A 127 2.46 10.04 10.01
N ILE A 128 2.71 8.74 10.16
CA ILE A 128 2.75 7.80 9.05
C ILE A 128 1.87 6.60 9.41
N CYS A 129 0.79 6.42 8.64
CA CYS A 129 -0.02 5.22 8.67
C CYS A 129 0.52 4.23 7.63
N ILE A 130 0.84 3.01 8.03
CA ILE A 130 1.42 2.00 7.14
C ILE A 130 0.49 0.79 7.11
N GLY A 131 -0.04 0.51 5.91
CA GLY A 131 -0.68 -0.74 5.58
C GLY A 131 0.36 -1.82 5.28
N ILE A 132 0.31 -2.94 6.01
CA ILE A 132 1.31 -4.02 5.93
C ILE A 132 0.79 -5.28 5.23
N GLY A 133 -0.40 -5.21 4.61
CA GLY A 133 -1.01 -6.36 3.93
C GLY A 133 -0.36 -6.66 2.59
N GLY A 134 -0.37 -7.93 2.17
CA GLY A 134 0.00 -8.34 0.82
C GLY A 134 1.51 -8.38 0.53
N SER A 135 2.35 -8.60 1.55
CA SER A 135 3.81 -8.64 1.41
C SER A 135 4.32 -9.86 0.60
N ALA A 136 5.47 -9.70 -0.05
CA ALA A 136 6.28 -10.78 -0.63
C ALA A 136 7.38 -11.29 0.32
N THR A 137 7.57 -10.61 1.45
CA THR A 137 8.79 -10.67 2.27
C THR A 137 8.56 -11.44 3.58
N ASN A 138 9.65 -12.01 4.12
CA ASN A 138 9.68 -12.62 5.45
C ASN A 138 10.94 -12.20 6.26
N ASP A 139 11.56 -11.08 5.89
CA ASP A 139 12.75 -10.49 6.52
C ASP A 139 12.46 -9.77 7.86
N ALA A 140 11.22 -9.86 8.35
CA ALA A 140 10.71 -9.21 9.56
C ALA A 140 10.95 -7.68 9.62
N GLY A 141 11.09 -7.00 8.48
CA GLY A 141 11.36 -5.57 8.43
C GLY A 141 12.84 -5.19 8.55
N ALA A 142 13.77 -6.16 8.44
CA ALA A 142 15.21 -5.90 8.47
C ALA A 142 15.63 -4.92 7.38
N GLY A 143 15.23 -5.16 6.12
CA GLY A 143 15.52 -4.27 5.01
C GLY A 143 14.93 -2.87 5.21
N MET A 144 13.70 -2.77 5.70
CA MET A 144 13.06 -1.49 6.04
C MET A 144 13.88 -0.72 7.08
N ALA A 145 14.35 -1.39 8.14
CA ALA A 145 15.17 -0.77 9.18
C ALA A 145 16.53 -0.30 8.61
N GLN A 146 17.18 -1.09 7.75
CA GLN A 146 18.43 -0.72 7.08
C GLN A 146 18.26 0.51 6.19
N ALA A 147 17.21 0.57 5.38
CA ALA A 147 16.88 1.76 4.58
C ALA A 147 16.65 3.01 5.46
N LEU A 148 16.20 2.81 6.69
CA LEU A 148 16.02 3.86 7.69
C LEU A 148 17.29 4.16 8.52
N GLY A 149 18.41 3.50 8.23
CA GLY A 149 19.74 3.79 8.80
C GLY A 149 20.15 2.86 9.95
N ALA A 150 19.36 1.84 10.28
CA ALA A 150 19.81 0.81 11.20
C ALA A 150 20.93 -0.03 10.55
N ARG A 151 21.87 -0.52 11.37
CA ARG A 151 22.90 -1.46 10.92
C ARG A 151 22.65 -2.81 11.59
N LEU A 152 22.29 -3.81 10.79
CA LEU A 152 22.17 -5.19 11.23
C LEU A 152 23.43 -5.93 10.80
N LEU A 153 24.18 -6.45 11.76
CA LEU A 153 25.51 -7.01 11.53
C LEU A 153 25.55 -8.50 11.88
N ASP A 154 26.42 -9.25 11.18
CA ASP A 154 26.82 -10.61 11.56
C ASP A 154 27.89 -10.61 12.67
N GLU A 155 28.39 -11.80 13.01
CA GLU A 155 29.43 -11.98 14.05
C GLU A 155 30.79 -11.38 13.66
N ASP A 156 31.04 -11.21 12.37
CA ASP A 156 32.26 -10.64 11.81
C ASP A 156 32.17 -9.10 11.63
N GLY A 157 31.00 -8.52 11.90
CA GLY A 157 30.74 -7.09 11.79
C GLY A 157 30.36 -6.62 10.38
N ASN A 158 30.06 -7.55 9.46
CA ASN A 158 29.55 -7.24 8.13
C ASN A 158 28.06 -6.97 8.17
N GLU A 159 27.53 -6.15 7.27
CA GLU A 159 26.09 -5.95 7.15
C GLU A 159 25.40 -7.22 6.63
N LEU A 160 24.30 -7.57 7.28
CA LEU A 160 23.44 -8.65 6.81
C LEU A 160 22.88 -8.30 5.42
N PRO A 161 22.83 -9.28 4.50
CA PRO A 161 22.32 -9.10 3.15
C PRO A 161 20.84 -8.69 3.12
#